data_AF-A0A0F9YFE4-F1
#
_entry.id   AF-A0A0F9YFE4-F1
#
_cell.length_a   1.000
_cell.length_b   1.000
_cell.length_c   1.000
_cell.angle_alpha   90.00
_cell.angle_beta   90.00
_cell.angle_gamma   90.00
#
_symmetry.space_group_name_H-M   'P 1'
#
loop_
_entity.id
_entity.type
_entity.pdbx_description
1 polymer ?
#
loop_
_entity_poly.entity_id
_entity_poly.type
_entity_poly.pdbx_seq_one_letter_code
_entity_poly.pdbx_strand_id
1 'polypeptide(L)'
;LYSPDNMELFGIFIAQKGNFGRDHYKSNYNPWHKRSKLEITGSIISNKRVGTKWTCGGTYCSGYNERENSYDSKLTINPPPLTPFSDDEYKIIKWEEIN
;
A
#
# COMPACT_ATOMS: atom_id res chain seq x y z
N LEU A 1 13.29 -1.03 11.59
CA LEU A 1 14.09 -2.10 10.97
C LEU A 1 13.44 -3.47 11.16
N TYR A 2 13.22 -3.89 12.40
CA TYR A 2 12.66 -5.20 12.73
C TYR A 2 11.18 -5.24 12.36
N SER A 3 10.87 -6.11 11.42
CA SER A 3 9.53 -6.45 10.96
C SER A 3 9.57 -7.92 10.56
N PRO A 4 8.45 -8.67 10.68
CA PRO A 4 8.36 -10.02 10.14
C PRO A 4 8.78 -10.11 8.67
N ASP A 5 9.41 -11.22 8.29
CA ASP A 5 9.81 -11.48 6.90
C ASP A 5 8.60 -11.60 5.97
N ASN A 6 7.54 -12.25 6.46
CA ASN A 6 6.20 -12.23 5.90
C ASN A 6 5.30 -11.50 6.91
N MET A 7 4.74 -10.37 6.49
CA MET A 7 3.90 -9.51 7.33
C MET A 7 2.48 -9.50 6.79
N GLU A 8 1.51 -9.74 7.66
CA GLU A 8 0.09 -9.62 7.38
C GLU A 8 -0.48 -8.43 8.16
N LEU A 9 -1.27 -7.60 7.48
CA LEU A 9 -1.90 -6.42 8.04
C LEU A 9 -3.40 -6.40 7.70
N PHE A 10 -4.23 -6.14 8.70
CA PHE A 10 -5.68 -6.02 8.54
C PHE A 10 -6.13 -4.62 8.96
N GLY A 11 -6.87 -3.94 8.09
CA GLY A 11 -7.54 -2.67 8.43
C GLY A 11 -7.28 -1.54 7.44
N ILE A 12 -7.53 -0.32 7.92
CA ILE A 12 -7.44 0.91 7.12
C ILE A 12 -6.22 1.71 7.56
N PHE A 13 -5.30 1.95 6.62
CA PHE A 13 -4.06 2.67 6.85
C PHE A 13 -4.13 4.04 6.18
N ILE A 14 -4.08 5.11 6.98
CA ILE A 14 -4.25 6.48 6.48
C ILE A 14 -2.96 7.29 6.69
N ALA A 15 -2.36 7.75 5.59
CA ALA A 15 -1.23 8.67 5.56
C ALA A 15 -1.68 10.05 5.02
N GLN A 16 -2.34 10.84 5.87
CA GLN A 16 -2.99 12.11 5.48
C GLN A 16 -2.05 13.15 4.85
N LYS A 17 -0.80 13.24 5.33
CA LYS A 17 0.18 14.23 4.84
C LYS A 17 1.37 13.59 4.10
N GLY A 18 1.47 12.26 4.16
CA GLY A 18 2.68 11.52 3.82
C GLY A 18 2.45 10.37 2.84
N ASN A 19 3.42 9.47 2.80
CA ASN A 19 3.35 8.22 2.07
C ASN A 19 3.15 7.05 3.03
N PHE A 20 2.34 6.08 2.64
CA PHE A 20 2.42 4.74 3.22
C PHE A 20 3.60 3.99 2.58
N GLY A 21 4.51 3.48 3.40
CA GLY A 21 5.65 2.78 2.87
C GLY A 21 6.62 2.29 3.92
N ARG A 22 7.71 1.71 3.42
CA ARG A 22 8.85 1.26 4.23
C ARG A 22 10.08 2.05 3.82
N ASP A 23 10.85 2.50 4.80
CA ASP A 23 12.09 3.23 4.52
C ASP A 23 13.13 2.36 3.80
N HIS A 24 14.05 3.03 3.11
CA HIS A 24 15.21 2.38 2.51
C HIS A 24 16.24 2.08 3.60
N TYR A 25 16.48 0.80 3.86
CA TYR A 25 17.51 0.33 4.77
C TYR A 25 18.72 -0.16 3.98
N LYS A 26 19.91 0.27 4.39
CA LYS A 26 21.18 -0.13 3.77
C LYS A 26 21.48 -1.61 4.00
N SER A 27 22.31 -2.20 3.14
CA SER A 27 22.69 -3.62 3.19
C SER A 27 23.41 -4.04 4.46
N ASN A 28 24.03 -3.12 5.21
CA ASN A 28 24.64 -3.41 6.51
C ASN A 28 23.61 -3.82 7.57
N TYR A 29 22.32 -3.56 7.35
CA TYR A 29 21.23 -4.06 8.17
C TYR A 29 20.73 -5.44 7.73
N ASN A 30 21.59 -6.27 7.12
CA ASN A 30 21.30 -7.65 6.76
C ASN A 30 20.92 -8.48 8.01
N PRO A 31 19.89 -9.36 7.95
CA PRO A 31 18.93 -9.59 6.85
C PRO A 31 17.78 -8.61 6.82
N TRP A 32 17.65 -7.79 7.85
CA TRP A 32 16.47 -7.00 8.12
C TRP A 32 16.13 -5.90 7.11
N HIS A 33 17.10 -5.45 6.31
CA HIS A 33 16.83 -4.51 5.22
C HIS A 33 15.90 -5.07 4.13
N LYS A 34 15.90 -6.39 3.93
CA LYS A 34 15.03 -7.08 2.97
C LYS A 34 13.99 -7.93 3.68
N ARG A 35 12.81 -7.99 3.08
CA ARG A 35 11.69 -8.82 3.48
C ARG A 35 11.09 -9.52 2.28
N SER A 36 10.47 -10.66 2.53
CA SER A 36 9.83 -11.46 1.50
C SER A 36 8.50 -10.83 1.09
N LYS A 37 7.49 -10.87 1.97
CA LYS A 37 6.10 -10.58 1.60
C LYS A 37 5.40 -9.63 2.57
N LEU A 38 4.58 -8.73 2.02
CA LEU A 38 3.64 -7.90 2.76
C LEU A 38 2.23 -8.11 2.20
N GLU A 39 1.33 -8.61 3.03
CA GLU A 39 -0.07 -8.82 2.71
C GLU A 39 -0.92 -7.81 3.49
N ILE A 40 -1.81 -7.11 2.78
CA ILE A 40 -2.68 -6.10 3.36
C ILE A 40 -4.11 -6.40 2.97
N THR A 41 -4.95 -6.68 3.95
CA THR A 41 -6.40 -6.82 3.79
C THR A 41 -7.10 -5.59 4.34
N GLY A 42 -7.72 -4.81 3.44
CA GLY A 42 -8.41 -3.57 3.78
C GLY A 42 -8.06 -2.46 2.79
N SER A 43 -7.74 -1.27 3.29
CA SER A 43 -7.57 -0.07 2.47
C SER A 43 -6.33 0.73 2.85
N ILE A 44 -5.60 1.25 1.85
CA ILE A 44 -4.46 2.14 2.04
C ILE A 44 -4.79 3.49 1.41
N ILE A 45 -4.88 4.53 2.23
CA ILE A 45 -5.22 5.89 1.82
C ILE A 45 -4.00 6.76 2.08
N SER A 46 -3.38 7.31 1.03
CA SER A 46 -2.09 7.99 1.14
C SER A 46 -2.05 9.21 0.23
N ASN A 47 -1.62 10.36 0.78
CA ASN A 47 -1.47 11.60 0.01
C ASN A 47 -0.28 11.54 -0.98
N LYS A 48 0.72 10.70 -0.69
CA LYS A 48 1.86 10.43 -1.56
C LYS A 48 1.88 8.96 -1.99
N ARG A 49 2.95 8.55 -2.67
CA ARG A 49 3.10 7.17 -3.17
C ARG A 49 2.84 6.11 -2.10
N VAL A 50 2.33 4.96 -2.52
CA VAL A 50 2.28 3.76 -1.68
C VAL A 50 3.39 2.82 -2.13
N GLY A 51 4.49 2.76 -1.40
CA GLY A 51 5.71 2.05 -1.83
C GLY A 51 6.46 1.38 -0.69
N THR A 52 6.61 0.06 -0.77
CA THR A 52 7.29 -0.75 0.25
C THR A 52 8.52 -1.48 -0.29
N LYS A 53 8.75 -1.44 -1.60
CA LYS A 53 9.90 -2.03 -2.31
C LYS A 53 10.82 -0.93 -2.82
N TRP A 54 12.12 -1.14 -2.65
CA TRP A 54 13.17 -0.30 -3.22
C TRP A 54 13.98 -1.09 -4.24
N THR A 55 14.16 -0.48 -5.40
CA THR A 55 15.03 -0.97 -6.48
C THR A 55 16.24 -0.06 -6.61
N CYS A 56 17.42 -0.67 -6.66
CA CYS A 56 18.70 0.01 -6.82
C CYS A 56 19.37 -0.61 -8.05
N GLY A 57 19.66 0.19 -9.08
CA GLY A 57 20.25 -0.33 -10.33
C GLY A 57 19.42 -1.43 -10.99
N GLY A 58 18.08 -1.33 -10.94
CA GLY A 58 17.16 -2.32 -11.50
C GLY A 58 16.93 -3.57 -10.63
N THR A 59 17.67 -3.75 -9.55
CA THR A 59 17.54 -4.93 -8.67
C THR A 59 16.90 -4.58 -7.33
N TYR A 60 16.13 -5.50 -6.76
CA TYR A 60 15.58 -5.37 -5.41
C TYR A 60 16.69 -5.23 -4.35
N CYS A 61 16.71 -4.09 -3.65
CA CYS A 61 17.77 -3.77 -2.69
C CYS A 61 17.29 -3.58 -1.24
N SER A 62 16.05 -3.18 -1.00
CA SER A 62 15.49 -2.99 0.35
C SER A 62 13.97 -3.01 0.29
N GLY A 63 13.31 -3.27 1.42
CA GLY A 63 11.85 -3.22 1.49
C GLY A 63 11.20 -4.60 1.63
N TYR A 64 9.98 -4.74 1.12
CA TYR A 64 9.33 -6.03 0.85
C TYR A 64 9.46 -6.33 -0.64
N ASN A 65 9.84 -7.57 -0.99
CA ASN A 65 9.98 -7.95 -2.40
C ASN A 65 8.62 -8.01 -3.09
N GLU A 66 7.63 -8.55 -2.39
CA GLU A 66 6.25 -8.72 -2.84
C GLU A 66 5.29 -7.95 -1.92
N ARG A 67 4.27 -7.35 -2.54
CA ARG A 67 3.16 -6.72 -1.83
C ARG A 67 1.86 -7.15 -2.48
N GLU A 68 0.99 -7.76 -1.68
CA GLU A 68 -0.35 -8.15 -2.07
C GLU A 68 -1.36 -7.35 -1.26
N ASN A 69 -2.30 -6.72 -1.96
CA ASN A 69 -3.38 -5.96 -1.34
C ASN A 69 -4.70 -6.62 -1.73
N SER A 70 -5.50 -7.00 -0.74
CA SER A 70 -6.87 -7.47 -0.90
C SER A 70 -7.83 -6.46 -0.29
N TYR A 71 -8.96 -6.23 -0.95
CA TYR A 71 -10.00 -5.37 -0.40
C TYR A 71 -10.81 -6.15 0.64
N ASP A 72 -11.21 -5.50 1.73
CA ASP A 72 -12.17 -6.06 2.69
C ASP A 72 -13.58 -5.54 2.37
N SER A 73 -14.46 -6.42 1.91
CA SER A 73 -15.84 -6.08 1.55
C SER A 73 -16.67 -5.55 2.72
N LYS A 74 -16.33 -5.92 3.97
CA LYS A 74 -17.03 -5.42 5.16
C LYS A 74 -16.81 -3.92 5.34
N LEU A 75 -15.65 -3.39 4.93
CA LEU A 75 -15.36 -1.96 5.00
C LEU A 75 -16.20 -1.14 4.02
N THR A 76 -16.69 -1.75 2.93
CA THR A 76 -17.63 -1.10 2.00
C THR A 76 -19.05 -1.09 2.54
N ILE A 77 -19.48 -2.18 3.19
CA ILE A 77 -20.87 -2.36 3.63
C ILE A 77 -21.13 -1.72 5.00
N ASN A 78 -20.15 -1.80 5.90
CA ASN A 78 -20.24 -1.27 7.26
C ASN A 78 -18.89 -0.68 7.69
N PRO A 79 -18.49 0.46 7.09
CA PRO A 79 -17.25 1.13 7.47
C PRO A 79 -17.29 1.57 8.93
N PRO A 80 -16.16 1.46 9.67
CA PRO A 80 -16.02 2.10 10.97
C PRO A 80 -16.34 3.61 10.91
N PRO A 81 -16.78 4.22 12.02
CA PRO A 81 -16.92 5.67 12.10
C PRO A 81 -15.63 6.38 11.66
N LEU A 82 -15.77 7.49 10.92
CA LEU A 82 -14.66 8.30 10.39
C LEU A 82 -13.81 7.64 9.28
N THR A 83 -14.28 6.53 8.71
CA THR A 83 -13.68 6.00 7.48
C THR A 83 -13.89 7.00 6.34
N PRO A 84 -12.83 7.40 5.61
CA PRO A 84 -13.02 8.24 4.43
C PRO A 84 -13.88 7.50 3.41
N PHE A 85 -14.99 8.10 3.00
CA PHE A 85 -15.81 7.57 1.93
C PHE A 85 -15.28 8.06 0.59
N SER A 86 -15.26 7.18 -0.41
CA SER A 86 -15.23 7.63 -1.80
C SER A 86 -16.67 7.96 -2.17
N ASP A 87 -16.90 9.15 -2.72
CA ASP A 87 -18.20 9.48 -3.28
C ASP A 87 -18.51 8.54 -4.48
N ASP A 88 -19.77 8.19 -4.68
CA ASP A 88 -20.24 7.33 -5.78
C ASP A 88 -20.29 8.09 -7.13
N GLU A 89 -20.02 9.40 -7.14
CA GLU A 89 -19.97 10.20 -8.36
C GLU A 89 -18.74 9.89 -9.22
N TYR A 90 -18.73 8.73 -9.89
CA TYR A 90 -17.97 8.55 -11.13
C TYR A 90 -18.58 9.46 -12.21
N LYS A 91 -18.14 10.71 -12.29
CA LYS A 91 -18.49 11.57 -13.43
C LYS A 91 -17.74 11.07 -14.65
N ILE A 92 -18.46 10.51 -15.62
CA ILE A 92 -17.93 10.31 -16.97
C ILE A 92 -17.70 11.71 -17.55
N ILE A 93 -16.44 12.17 -17.52
CA ILE A 93 -16.06 13.53 -17.94
C ILE A 93 -16.14 13.66 -19.47
N LYS A 94 -15.93 12.56 -20.20
CA LYS A 94 -16.04 12.51 -21.66
C LYS A 94 -16.13 11.06 -22.15
N TRP A 95 -17.03 10.81 -23.08
CA TRP A 95 -17.05 9.60 -23.91
C TRP A 95 -17.15 10.04 -25.36
N GLU A 96 -16.26 9.55 -26.20
CA GLU A 96 -16.28 9.75 -27.65
C GLU A 96 -16.19 8.37 -28.31
N GLU A 97 -17.24 8.01 -29.04
CA GLU A 97 -17.20 6.93 -30.02
C GLU A 97 -16.79 7.54 -31.37
N ILE A 98 -15.64 7.10 -31.87
CA ILE A 98 -15.15 7.46 -33.20
C ILE A 98 -15.74 6.42 -34.15
N ASN A 99 -16.73 6.83 -34.94
CA ASN A 99 -17.22 6.08 -36.10
C ASN A 99 -16.38 6.40 -37.34
#